data_AF-A0AAV3AJL5-F1
#
_entry.id   AF-A0AAV3AJL5-F1
#
_cell.length_a   1.000
_cell.length_b   1.000
_cell.length_c   1.000
_cell.angle_alpha   90.00
_cell.angle_beta   90.00
_cell.angle_gamma   90.00
#
_symmetry.space_group_name_H-M   'P 1'
#
loop_
_entity.id
_entity.type
_entity.pdbx_description
1 polymer ?
#
loop_
_entity_poly.entity_id
_entity_poly.type
_entity_poly.pdbx_seq_one_letter_code
_entity_poly.pdbx_strand_id
1 'polypeptide(L)'
;SSLNSDEGLGVASLSIIYGALIISSMFVPPILIQKIGCKWTIVISMCCYITYSLGNFYPSWYTLIPTSVILGFGGAPLWAAKCTYLTISGNRYATIVKKEGKDIVSQYFGLFFLIFQSSGVWGNLISSLIFGQTPLSGFNESLLNYTHCGANDCPNLDGSNINSTSSQQPTIYLIYTVLGVYTGTGILAVLLITIFLDNIDLKKEEPEGADKKESFWIKILATFRNLQDKRQVLLIPLTMWSGFEQGFLSGDFTKSYVTCSLGIHFVGYVMICFAAVNAISSLLFGKLSRYTGRMFLFFLAALTNFAAIIALLFWIPNPNELFVFFLFPAIWGMADAIWQTQTNSLYGVLFDKNKEAGFANYRLWESFGFVIAYGYSSFLCVSAKLYILLAVLIFGITLYTFVEYIEKKKKMPSTERNRLGIKEWHCQQTKM
;
A
#
# COMPACT_ATOMS: atom_id res chain seq x y z
N SER A 1 9.80 -14.48 0.78
CA SER A 1 10.83 -13.43 0.92
C SER A 1 12.09 -13.93 0.24
N SER A 2 12.78 -13.08 -0.51
CA SER A 2 13.98 -13.48 -1.27
C SER A 2 15.25 -13.58 -0.42
N LEU A 3 15.29 -12.94 0.76
CA LEU A 3 16.50 -12.90 1.62
C LEU A 3 16.45 -13.89 2.78
N ASN A 4 15.27 -14.16 3.34
CA ASN A 4 15.06 -15.12 4.43
C ASN A 4 14.36 -16.36 3.87
N SER A 5 15.17 -17.35 3.47
CA SER A 5 14.73 -18.63 2.88
C SER A 5 14.30 -19.66 3.92
N ASP A 6 14.65 -19.47 5.20
CA ASP A 6 14.28 -20.40 6.27
C ASP A 6 12.75 -20.37 6.49
N GLU A 7 12.09 -21.45 6.07
CA GLU A 7 10.71 -21.82 6.43
C GLU A 7 9.65 -20.72 6.24
N GLY A 8 9.84 -19.80 5.30
CA GLY A 8 8.87 -18.73 5.04
C GLY A 8 8.82 -17.65 6.13
N LEU A 9 9.81 -17.58 7.04
CA LEU A 9 9.88 -16.64 8.16
C LEU A 9 9.67 -15.18 7.73
N GLY A 10 10.23 -14.76 6.60
CA GLY A 10 10.04 -13.40 6.09
C GLY A 10 8.58 -13.09 5.68
N VAL A 11 7.88 -14.07 5.09
CA VAL A 11 6.46 -13.92 4.71
C VAL A 11 5.59 -13.95 5.97
N ALA A 12 5.88 -14.84 6.91
CA ALA A 12 5.20 -14.90 8.20
C ALA A 12 5.35 -13.58 9.00
N SER A 13 6.56 -13.03 9.05
CA SER A 13 6.85 -11.72 9.66
C SER A 13 6.01 -10.61 9.02
N LEU A 14 5.96 -10.53 7.68
CA LEU A 14 5.13 -9.56 6.97
C LEU A 14 3.63 -9.73 7.30
N SER A 15 3.11 -10.96 7.26
CA SER A 15 1.72 -11.25 7.63
C SER A 15 1.41 -10.81 9.08
N ILE A 16 2.34 -11.02 10.01
CA ILE A 16 2.19 -10.59 11.41
C ILE A 16 2.23 -9.06 11.53
N ILE A 17 3.10 -8.36 10.80
CA ILE A 17 3.11 -6.88 10.77
C ILE A 17 1.74 -6.36 10.37
N TYR A 18 1.19 -6.84 9.25
CA TYR A 18 -0.11 -6.36 8.76
C TYR A 18 -1.27 -6.84 9.64
N GLY A 19 -1.20 -8.03 10.23
CA GLY A 19 -2.16 -8.51 11.23
C GLY A 19 -2.20 -7.64 12.48
N ALA A 20 -1.04 -7.29 13.03
CA ALA A 20 -0.94 -6.35 14.15
C ALA A 20 -1.36 -4.93 13.75
N LEU A 21 -1.10 -4.52 12.50
CA LEU A 21 -1.54 -3.23 11.97
C LEU A 21 -3.07 -3.13 11.89
N ILE A 22 -3.78 -4.21 11.52
CA ILE A 22 -5.25 -4.29 11.56
C ILE A 22 -5.75 -3.99 12.97
N ILE A 23 -5.24 -4.70 13.97
CA ILE A 23 -5.62 -4.50 15.38
C ILE A 23 -5.28 -3.06 15.80
N SER A 24 -4.09 -2.57 15.45
CA SER A 24 -3.65 -1.23 15.78
C SER A 24 -4.56 -0.15 15.20
N SER A 25 -4.94 -0.28 13.92
CA SER A 25 -5.76 0.69 13.18
C SER A 25 -7.11 0.96 13.84
N MET A 26 -7.62 -0.01 14.60
CA MET A 26 -8.92 0.08 15.28
C MET A 26 -8.87 0.91 16.57
N PHE A 27 -7.74 0.89 17.29
CA PHE A 27 -7.68 1.37 18.68
C PHE A 27 -6.58 2.42 18.93
N VAL A 28 -5.42 2.26 18.30
CA VAL A 28 -4.18 2.94 18.72
C VAL A 28 -4.09 4.37 18.20
N PRO A 29 -4.44 4.70 16.93
CA PRO A 29 -4.34 6.06 16.43
C PRO A 29 -5.14 7.10 17.24
N PRO A 30 -6.44 6.88 17.58
CA PRO A 30 -7.19 7.85 18.38
C PRO A 30 -6.58 8.09 19.77
N ILE A 31 -6.01 7.05 20.39
CA ILE A 31 -5.39 7.15 21.73
C ILE A 31 -4.14 8.03 21.66
N LEU A 32 -3.21 7.71 20.76
CA LEU A 32 -1.93 8.41 20.70
C LEU A 32 -2.12 9.85 20.22
N ILE A 33 -2.88 10.07 19.15
CA ILE A 33 -3.05 11.40 18.57
C ILE A 33 -3.69 12.37 19.57
N GLN A 34 -4.67 11.92 20.36
CA GLN A 34 -5.34 12.79 21.34
C GLN A 34 -4.52 13.02 22.62
N LYS A 35 -3.75 12.01 23.07
CA LYS A 35 -2.96 12.15 24.31
C LYS A 35 -1.67 12.93 24.13
N ILE A 36 -0.95 12.68 23.04
CA ILE A 36 0.42 13.19 22.85
C ILE A 36 0.58 14.03 21.59
N GLY A 37 -0.47 14.19 20.77
CA GLY A 37 -0.45 14.99 19.54
C GLY A 37 0.13 14.24 18.34
N CYS A 38 0.00 14.86 17.16
CA CYS A 38 0.46 14.26 15.89
C CYS A 38 1.98 14.08 15.85
N LYS A 39 2.76 15.08 16.28
CA LYS A 39 4.24 15.06 16.23
C LYS A 39 4.80 13.85 16.99
N TRP A 40 4.47 13.71 18.27
CA TRP A 40 5.01 12.64 19.11
C TRP A 40 4.48 11.27 18.73
N THR A 41 3.25 11.19 18.20
CA THR A 41 2.73 9.94 17.62
C THR A 41 3.59 9.47 16.44
N ILE A 42 3.99 10.38 15.54
CA ILE A 42 4.89 10.07 14.43
C ILE A 42 6.25 9.59 14.96
N VAL A 43 6.84 10.31 15.91
CA VAL A 43 8.15 9.96 16.50
C VAL A 43 8.15 8.56 17.13
N ILE A 44 7.19 8.27 18.02
CA ILE A 44 7.08 6.95 18.66
C ILE A 44 6.89 5.85 17.61
N SER A 45 6.05 6.10 16.61
CA SER A 45 5.81 5.14 15.54
C SER A 45 7.06 4.87 14.71
N MET A 46 7.87 5.89 14.41
CA MET A 46 9.14 5.72 13.70
C MET A 46 10.15 4.87 14.52
N CYS A 47 10.16 5.01 15.86
CA CYS A 47 10.97 4.14 16.71
C CYS A 47 10.58 2.66 16.57
N CYS A 48 9.30 2.34 16.38
CA CYS A 48 8.86 0.95 16.14
C CYS A 48 9.45 0.37 14.84
N TYR A 49 9.64 1.18 13.78
CA TYR A 49 10.32 0.75 12.54
C TYR A 49 11.81 0.46 12.77
N ILE A 50 12.47 1.26 13.62
CA ILE A 50 13.86 1.01 14.00
C ILE A 50 13.97 -0.29 14.79
N THR A 51 13.06 -0.56 15.72
CA THR A 51 13.03 -1.83 16.48
C THR A 51 12.92 -3.06 15.56
N TYR A 52 12.10 -2.99 14.51
CA TYR A 52 12.02 -4.06 13.51
C TYR A 52 13.32 -4.21 12.70
N SER A 53 13.93 -3.10 12.31
CA SER A 53 15.23 -3.12 11.61
C SER A 53 16.32 -3.75 12.47
N LEU A 54 16.33 -3.45 13.78
CA LEU A 54 17.24 -4.07 14.75
C LEU A 54 16.98 -5.58 14.92
N GLY A 55 15.71 -6.00 14.92
CA GLY A 55 15.33 -7.42 14.98
C GLY A 55 15.85 -8.24 13.79
N ASN A 56 16.10 -7.60 12.63
CA ASN A 56 16.63 -8.27 11.45
C ASN A 56 18.14 -8.54 11.52
N PHE A 57 18.90 -7.98 12.46
CA PHE A 57 20.32 -8.33 12.65
C PHE A 57 20.52 -9.77 13.13
N TYR A 58 19.54 -10.31 13.86
CA TYR A 58 19.53 -11.70 14.28
C TYR A 58 18.17 -12.31 13.90
N PRO A 59 17.96 -12.67 12.63
CA PRO A 59 16.66 -13.12 12.15
C PRO A 59 16.34 -14.51 12.74
N SER A 60 15.43 -14.56 13.70
CA SER A 60 14.91 -15.79 14.29
C SER A 60 13.41 -15.62 14.58
N TRP A 61 12.66 -16.71 14.71
CA TRP A 61 11.24 -16.63 15.10
C TRP A 61 11.03 -15.81 16.38
N TYR A 62 11.94 -15.90 17.35
CA TYR A 62 11.86 -15.20 18.64
C TYR A 62 12.21 -13.71 18.58
N THR A 63 12.94 -13.26 17.57
CA THR A 63 13.32 -11.85 17.39
C THR A 63 12.42 -11.16 16.37
N LEU A 64 12.13 -11.81 15.24
CA LEU A 64 11.32 -11.25 14.16
C LEU A 64 9.85 -11.18 14.52
N ILE A 65 9.25 -12.17 15.19
CA ILE A 65 7.82 -12.11 15.54
C ILE A 65 7.52 -10.92 16.48
N PRO A 66 8.20 -10.75 17.63
CA PRO A 66 7.87 -9.65 18.54
C PRO A 66 8.11 -8.28 17.92
N THR A 67 9.21 -8.12 17.18
CA THR A 67 9.52 -6.84 16.51
C THR A 67 8.57 -6.55 15.35
N SER A 68 8.05 -7.57 14.67
CA SER A 68 6.96 -7.46 13.68
C SER A 68 5.67 -6.94 14.31
N VAL A 69 5.30 -7.46 15.49
CA VAL A 69 4.13 -6.99 16.24
C VAL A 69 4.31 -5.52 16.64
N ILE A 70 5.47 -5.15 17.19
CA ILE A 70 5.79 -3.77 17.57
C ILE A 70 5.65 -2.83 16.37
N LEU A 71 6.20 -3.21 15.22
CA LEU A 71 6.08 -2.44 13.98
C LEU A 71 4.63 -2.33 13.51
N GLY A 72 3.86 -3.42 13.50
CA GLY A 72 2.43 -3.37 13.15
C GLY A 72 1.64 -2.41 14.04
N PHE A 73 1.92 -2.44 15.35
CA PHE A 73 1.31 -1.51 16.31
C PHE A 73 1.71 -0.04 16.09
N GLY A 74 2.96 0.25 15.71
CA GLY A 74 3.40 1.60 15.34
C GLY A 74 2.99 2.05 13.94
N GLY A 75 2.70 1.11 13.03
CA GLY A 75 2.40 1.41 11.63
C GLY A 75 1.11 2.22 11.46
N ALA A 76 0.00 1.79 12.04
CA ALA A 76 -1.28 2.46 11.86
C ALA A 76 -1.31 3.91 12.41
N PRO A 77 -0.80 4.18 13.63
CA PRO A 77 -0.75 5.53 14.19
C PRO A 77 0.12 6.49 13.37
N LEU A 78 1.23 6.01 12.78
CA LEU A 78 2.06 6.82 11.89
C LEU A 78 1.25 7.36 10.71
N TRP A 79 0.52 6.48 10.02
CA TRP A 79 -0.27 6.84 8.85
C TRP A 79 -1.44 7.76 9.20
N ALA A 80 -2.14 7.50 10.29
CA ALA A 80 -3.21 8.37 10.76
C ALA A 80 -2.68 9.76 11.16
N ALA A 81 -1.64 9.82 12.00
CA ALA A 81 -1.10 11.07 12.50
C ALA A 81 -0.54 11.96 11.38
N LYS A 82 0.17 11.37 10.40
CA LYS A 82 0.66 12.15 9.24
C LYS A 82 -0.48 12.67 8.36
N CYS A 83 -1.55 11.89 8.15
CA CYS A 83 -2.68 12.31 7.33
C CYS A 83 -3.43 13.46 8.00
N THR A 84 -3.65 13.37 9.32
CA THR A 84 -4.22 14.45 10.13
C THR A 84 -3.34 15.69 10.08
N TYR A 85 -2.02 15.55 10.28
CA TYR A 85 -1.06 16.65 10.22
C TYR A 85 -1.10 17.37 8.86
N LEU A 86 -0.97 16.64 7.75
CA LEU A 86 -1.00 17.22 6.40
C LEU A 86 -2.33 17.91 6.08
N THR A 87 -3.46 17.33 6.54
CA THR A 87 -4.78 17.91 6.32
C THR A 87 -4.93 19.23 7.07
N ILE A 88 -4.52 19.27 8.34
CA ILE A 88 -4.56 20.46 9.17
C ILE A 88 -3.65 21.55 8.59
N SER A 89 -2.37 21.24 8.35
CA SER A 89 -1.42 22.19 7.78
C SER A 89 -1.87 22.71 6.40
N GLY A 90 -2.42 21.83 5.56
CA GLY A 90 -2.97 22.20 4.26
C GLY A 90 -4.17 23.14 4.36
N ASN A 91 -5.11 22.87 5.28
CA ASN A 91 -6.26 23.75 5.52
C ASN A 91 -5.83 25.11 6.06
N ARG A 92 -4.89 25.16 7.01
CA ARG A 92 -4.33 26.40 7.54
C ARG A 92 -3.61 27.22 6.47
N TYR A 93 -2.92 26.57 5.54
CA TYR A 93 -2.33 27.28 4.41
C TYR A 93 -3.40 27.77 3.41
N ALA A 94 -4.46 26.99 3.20
CA ALA A 94 -5.55 27.36 2.30
C ALA A 94 -6.31 28.61 2.78
N THR A 95 -6.50 28.79 4.09
CA THR A 95 -7.13 30.00 4.65
C THR A 95 -6.29 31.24 4.41
N ILE A 96 -4.96 31.13 4.53
CA ILE A 96 -4.01 32.23 4.25
C ILE A 96 -4.06 32.63 2.76
N VAL A 97 -4.07 31.65 1.86
CA VAL A 97 -4.03 31.86 0.40
C VAL A 97 -5.43 32.08 -0.20
N LYS A 98 -6.51 32.00 0.61
CA LYS A 98 -7.92 32.14 0.18
C LYS A 98 -8.30 31.19 -0.96
N LYS A 99 -7.85 29.94 -0.90
CA LYS A 99 -8.21 28.85 -1.84
C LYS A 99 -9.05 27.79 -1.14
N GLU A 100 -9.73 26.93 -1.91
CA GLU A 100 -10.43 25.80 -1.32
C GLU A 100 -9.45 24.83 -0.64
N GLY A 101 -9.73 24.47 0.61
CA GLY A 101 -8.88 23.56 1.39
C GLY A 101 -8.67 22.21 0.72
N LYS A 102 -9.69 21.68 0.05
CA LYS A 102 -9.64 20.39 -0.67
C LYS A 102 -8.53 20.36 -1.72
N ASP A 103 -8.33 21.46 -2.43
CA ASP A 103 -7.31 21.56 -3.48
C ASP A 103 -5.89 21.57 -2.91
N ILE A 104 -5.66 22.37 -1.87
CA ILE A 104 -4.34 22.50 -1.22
C ILE A 104 -3.97 21.21 -0.49
N VAL A 105 -4.91 20.62 0.24
CA VAL A 105 -4.71 19.33 0.92
C VAL A 105 -4.34 18.25 -0.10
N SER A 106 -5.03 18.18 -1.25
CA SER A 106 -4.68 17.25 -2.32
C SER A 106 -3.26 17.47 -2.87
N GLN A 107 -2.77 18.71 -2.95
CA GLN A 107 -1.40 19.00 -3.37
C GLN A 107 -0.38 18.53 -2.33
N TYR A 108 -0.65 18.75 -1.05
CA TYR A 108 0.23 18.33 0.05
C TYR A 108 0.34 16.80 0.10
N PHE A 109 -0.77 16.08 -0.09
CA PHE A 109 -0.74 14.63 -0.23
C PHE A 109 0.04 14.18 -1.47
N GLY A 110 -0.14 14.83 -2.61
CA GLY A 110 0.64 14.54 -3.83
C GLY A 110 2.15 14.71 -3.63
N LEU A 111 2.57 15.79 -2.98
CA LEU A 111 3.98 16.03 -2.65
C LEU A 111 4.51 15.03 -1.61
N PHE A 112 3.72 14.70 -0.59
CA PHE A 112 4.08 13.68 0.38
C PHE A 112 4.31 12.32 -0.29
N PHE A 113 3.38 11.89 -1.15
CA PHE A 113 3.50 10.60 -1.84
C PHE A 113 4.63 10.59 -2.86
N LEU A 114 4.97 11.72 -3.50
CA LEU A 114 6.21 11.82 -4.29
C LEU A 114 7.43 11.47 -3.44
N ILE A 115 7.61 12.14 -2.31
CA ILE A 115 8.78 11.94 -1.44
C ILE A 115 8.77 10.52 -0.87
N PHE A 116 7.61 10.05 -0.40
CA PHE A 116 7.44 8.71 0.13
C PHE A 116 7.78 7.63 -0.91
N GLN A 117 7.22 7.69 -2.12
CA GLN A 117 7.52 6.69 -3.16
C GLN A 117 8.95 6.81 -3.67
N SER A 118 9.54 8.01 -3.69
CA SER A 118 10.97 8.17 -4.02
C SER A 118 11.89 7.46 -3.02
N SER A 119 11.45 7.23 -1.77
CA SER A 119 12.22 6.42 -0.81
C SER A 119 12.43 4.99 -1.30
N GLY A 120 11.50 4.45 -2.10
CA GLY A 120 11.65 3.16 -2.77
C GLY A 120 12.80 3.16 -3.77
N VAL A 121 13.10 4.29 -4.44
CA VAL A 121 14.27 4.42 -5.33
C VAL A 121 15.55 4.35 -4.50
N TRP A 122 15.66 5.17 -3.46
CA TRP A 122 16.87 5.26 -2.63
C TRP A 122 17.15 3.98 -1.86
N GLY A 123 16.14 3.36 -1.25
CA GLY A 123 16.30 2.11 -0.50
C GLY A 123 16.74 0.96 -1.41
N ASN A 124 16.08 0.79 -2.55
CA ASN A 124 16.47 -0.25 -3.51
C ASN A 124 17.84 0.04 -4.14
N LEU A 125 18.23 1.29 -4.35
CA LEU A 125 19.56 1.66 -4.83
C LEU A 125 20.64 1.28 -3.82
N ILE A 126 20.44 1.62 -2.54
CA ILE A 126 21.35 1.22 -1.45
C ILE A 126 21.50 -0.29 -1.41
N SER A 127 20.38 -1.03 -1.44
CA SER A 127 20.41 -2.51 -1.43
C SER A 127 21.15 -3.07 -2.64
N SER A 128 20.86 -2.55 -3.84
CA SER A 128 21.45 -3.06 -5.09
C SER A 128 22.95 -2.78 -5.17
N LEU A 129 23.41 -1.61 -4.71
CA LEU A 129 24.84 -1.27 -4.69
C LEU A 129 25.63 -2.11 -3.69
N ILE A 130 25.03 -2.47 -2.56
CA ILE A 130 25.69 -3.32 -1.55
C ILE A 130 25.70 -4.77 -2.02
N PHE A 131 24.57 -5.30 -2.48
CA PHE A 131 24.49 -6.69 -2.97
C PHE A 131 25.14 -6.90 -4.34
N GLY A 132 25.43 -5.85 -5.11
CA GLY A 132 26.15 -5.91 -6.37
C GLY A 132 27.66 -6.15 -6.22
N GLN A 133 28.18 -6.15 -4.99
CA GLN A 133 29.62 -6.39 -4.70
C GLN A 133 30.00 -7.87 -4.72
N THR A 134 29.03 -8.78 -4.76
CA THR A 134 29.29 -10.22 -4.83
C THR A 134 29.76 -10.59 -6.24
N PRO A 135 30.94 -11.21 -6.42
CA PRO A 135 31.39 -11.64 -7.74
C PRO A 135 30.43 -12.68 -8.33
N LEU A 136 30.10 -12.52 -9.62
CA LEU A 136 29.35 -13.50 -10.43
C LEU A 136 30.20 -14.77 -10.62
N SER A 137 30.33 -15.60 -9.59
CA SER A 137 30.98 -16.90 -9.71
C SER A 137 29.93 -18.00 -9.92
N GLY A 138 29.73 -18.35 -11.20
CA GLY A 138 29.18 -19.66 -11.59
C GLY A 138 27.67 -19.75 -11.83
N PHE A 139 27.06 -18.79 -12.53
CA PHE A 139 25.78 -19.08 -13.19
C PHE A 139 26.05 -19.93 -14.44
N ASN A 140 25.89 -21.25 -14.31
CA ASN A 140 25.82 -22.13 -15.47
C ASN A 140 24.45 -21.92 -16.14
N GLU A 141 24.40 -21.09 -17.18
CA GLU A 141 23.22 -20.79 -18.02
C GLU A 141 22.54 -22.05 -18.62
N SER A 142 23.25 -23.17 -18.69
CA SER A 142 22.88 -24.32 -19.51
C SER A 142 21.90 -25.33 -18.90
N LEU A 143 21.39 -25.11 -17.66
CA LEU A 143 20.55 -26.11 -16.97
C LEU A 143 19.30 -25.57 -16.27
N LEU A 144 18.82 -24.36 -16.58
CA LEU A 144 17.61 -23.79 -15.96
C LEU A 144 16.43 -23.82 -16.93
N ASN A 145 15.44 -24.67 -16.62
CA ASN A 145 14.18 -24.69 -17.32
C ASN A 145 13.25 -23.58 -16.77
N TYR A 146 13.28 -22.40 -17.39
CA TYR A 146 12.49 -21.23 -16.98
C TYR A 146 10.97 -21.42 -17.12
N THR A 147 10.49 -22.52 -17.68
CA THR A 147 9.06 -22.82 -17.83
C THR A 147 8.33 -22.95 -16.49
N HIS A 148 9.06 -23.17 -15.39
CA HIS A 148 8.52 -23.24 -14.02
C HIS A 148 8.50 -21.87 -13.31
N CYS A 149 9.09 -20.83 -13.89
CA CYS A 149 9.02 -19.47 -13.36
C CYS A 149 7.69 -18.79 -13.74
N GLY A 150 7.44 -17.62 -13.18
CA GLY A 150 6.28 -16.79 -13.50
C GLY A 150 4.97 -17.41 -13.03
N ALA A 151 3.97 -17.47 -13.91
CA ALA A 151 2.65 -18.01 -13.58
C ALA A 151 2.65 -19.52 -13.22
N ASN A 152 3.67 -20.25 -13.66
CA ASN A 152 3.80 -21.70 -13.45
C ASN A 152 4.51 -22.07 -12.14
N ASP A 153 4.96 -21.08 -11.35
CA ASP A 153 5.58 -21.34 -10.06
C ASP A 153 4.52 -21.84 -9.05
N CYS A 154 4.73 -23.05 -8.55
CA CYS A 154 3.78 -23.83 -7.74
C CYS A 154 4.49 -24.52 -6.57
N PRO A 155 3.99 -24.38 -5.32
CA PRO A 155 4.64 -24.97 -4.14
C PRO A 155 4.73 -26.50 -4.10
N ASN A 156 3.91 -27.22 -4.88
CA ASN A 156 3.72 -28.68 -4.74
C ASN A 156 4.17 -29.51 -5.96
N LEU A 157 4.93 -28.93 -6.90
CA LEU A 157 5.46 -29.66 -8.06
C LEU A 157 6.85 -30.29 -7.82
N ASP A 158 7.51 -29.99 -6.70
CA ASP A 158 8.84 -30.51 -6.37
C ASP A 158 8.77 -31.82 -5.56
N GLY A 159 8.36 -32.89 -6.24
CA GLY A 159 8.86 -34.24 -5.99
C GLY A 159 10.12 -34.57 -6.83
N SER A 160 10.56 -33.64 -7.68
CA SER A 160 11.83 -33.71 -8.37
C SER A 160 12.90 -32.95 -7.58
N ASN A 161 13.97 -33.67 -7.21
CA ASN A 161 15.24 -33.14 -6.74
C ASN A 161 15.90 -32.25 -7.81
N ILE A 162 15.27 -31.14 -8.19
CA ILE A 162 15.99 -30.01 -8.75
C ILE A 162 16.56 -29.36 -7.51
N ASN A 163 17.88 -29.50 -7.31
CA ASN A 163 18.63 -28.63 -6.45
C ASN A 163 18.22 -27.21 -6.84
N SER A 164 17.24 -26.64 -6.13
CA SER A 164 16.87 -25.24 -6.25
C SER A 164 18.19 -24.54 -6.15
N THR A 165 18.66 -23.98 -7.28
CA THR A 165 19.96 -23.34 -7.39
C THR A 165 20.09 -22.52 -6.15
N SER A 166 20.99 -22.94 -5.25
CA SER A 166 21.17 -22.29 -3.98
C SER A 166 21.56 -20.88 -4.36
N SER A 167 20.59 -19.97 -4.33
CA SER A 167 20.83 -18.55 -4.54
C SER A 167 21.91 -18.25 -3.55
N GLN A 168 23.12 -17.97 -4.04
CA GLN A 168 24.30 -17.78 -3.21
C GLN A 168 23.89 -16.77 -2.14
N GLN A 169 23.71 -17.26 -0.91
CA GLN A 169 23.20 -16.44 0.15
C GLN A 169 24.21 -15.29 0.31
N PRO A 170 23.77 -14.03 0.22
CA PRO A 170 24.71 -12.92 0.26
C PRO A 170 25.53 -13.02 1.54
N THR A 171 26.83 -12.76 1.44
CA THR A 171 27.75 -12.84 2.58
C THR A 171 27.16 -12.07 3.77
N ILE A 172 27.17 -12.67 4.96
CA ILE A 172 26.55 -12.11 6.19
C ILE A 172 26.96 -10.65 6.43
N TYR A 173 28.21 -10.31 6.10
CA TYR A 173 28.72 -8.93 6.15
C TYR A 173 27.87 -7.94 5.33
N LEU A 174 27.51 -8.26 4.08
CA LEU A 174 26.71 -7.40 3.21
C LEU A 174 25.30 -7.18 3.78
N ILE A 175 24.70 -8.22 4.35
CA ILE A 175 23.39 -8.14 5.02
C ILE A 175 23.48 -7.16 6.20
N TYR A 176 24.50 -7.30 7.05
CA TYR A 176 24.70 -6.38 8.18
C TYR A 176 25.02 -4.95 7.76
N THR A 177 25.73 -4.74 6.65
CA THR A 177 25.94 -3.39 6.09
C THR A 177 24.63 -2.75 5.67
N VAL A 178 23.76 -3.46 4.94
CA VAL A 178 22.42 -2.95 4.55
C VAL A 178 21.59 -2.61 5.78
N LEU A 179 21.50 -3.53 6.75
CA LEU A 179 20.74 -3.33 7.98
C LEU A 179 21.29 -2.17 8.83
N GLY A 180 22.62 -1.99 8.86
CA GLY A 180 23.28 -0.87 9.51
C GLY A 180 22.92 0.48 8.89
N VAL A 181 22.97 0.58 7.56
CA VAL A 181 22.60 1.80 6.83
C VAL A 181 21.12 2.15 7.05
N TYR A 182 20.22 1.16 6.99
CA TYR A 182 18.79 1.39 7.25
C TYR A 182 18.48 1.80 8.68
N THR A 183 19.14 1.17 9.65
CA THR A 183 18.97 1.53 11.06
C THR A 183 19.51 2.95 11.32
N GLY A 184 20.68 3.28 10.79
CA GLY A 184 21.29 4.61 10.95
C GLY A 184 20.46 5.73 10.31
N THR A 185 19.95 5.51 9.09
CA THR A 185 19.06 6.47 8.41
C THR A 185 17.71 6.60 9.13
N GLY A 186 17.18 5.53 9.71
CA GLY A 186 15.99 5.56 10.56
C GLY A 186 16.18 6.42 11.81
N ILE A 187 17.31 6.27 12.52
CA ILE A 187 17.64 7.10 13.69
C ILE A 187 17.76 8.57 13.30
N LEU A 188 18.44 8.87 12.19
CA LEU A 188 18.56 10.23 11.68
C LEU A 188 17.18 10.82 11.35
N ALA A 189 16.27 10.06 10.73
CA ALA A 189 14.92 10.51 10.44
C ALA A 189 14.13 10.85 11.71
N VAL A 190 14.25 10.04 12.78
CA VAL A 190 13.63 10.34 14.08
C VAL A 190 14.16 11.65 14.67
N LEU A 191 15.48 11.89 14.60
CA LEU A 191 16.09 13.13 15.07
C LEU A 191 15.58 14.34 14.28
N LEU A 192 15.54 14.24 12.95
CA LEU A 192 15.05 15.30 12.08
C LEU A 192 13.58 15.66 12.40
N ILE A 193 12.70 14.68 12.53
CA ILE A 193 11.30 14.93 12.87
C ILE A 193 11.15 15.50 14.29
N THR A 194 11.95 15.03 15.24
CA THR A 194 11.91 15.53 16.62
C THR A 194 12.32 17.00 16.69
N ILE A 195 13.34 17.40 15.93
CA ILE A 195 13.87 18.77 15.93
C ILE A 195 13.03 19.71 15.07
N PHE A 196 12.72 19.33 13.83
CA PHE A 196 12.18 20.26 12.81
C PHE A 196 10.66 20.21 12.64
N LEU A 197 9.97 19.15 13.07
CA LEU A 197 8.51 19.10 12.91
C LEU A 197 7.84 19.95 13.99
N ASP A 198 7.03 20.92 13.59
CA ASP A 198 6.28 21.75 14.54
C ASP A 198 5.18 20.94 15.22
N ASN A 199 4.92 21.25 16.50
CA ASN A 199 3.82 20.64 17.23
C ASN A 199 2.52 21.41 16.96
N ILE A 200 1.51 20.70 16.45
CA ILE A 200 0.19 21.27 16.17
C ILE A 200 -0.72 21.01 17.37
N ASP A 201 -1.24 22.09 17.95
CA ASP A 201 -2.19 22.01 19.06
C ASP A 201 -3.60 21.73 18.53
N LEU A 202 -3.97 20.45 18.53
CA LEU A 202 -5.26 19.97 18.00
C LEU A 202 -6.46 20.64 18.67
N LYS A 203 -6.31 21.11 19.92
CA LYS A 203 -7.39 21.76 20.68
C LYS A 203 -7.75 23.15 20.18
N LYS A 204 -6.84 23.83 19.47
CA LYS A 204 -7.06 25.19 18.92
C LYS A 204 -7.74 25.19 17.56
N GLU A 205 -7.77 24.03 16.89
CA GLU A 205 -8.39 23.89 15.57
C GLU A 205 -9.77 23.23 15.60
N GLU A 206 -10.20 22.73 16.76
CA GLU A 206 -11.61 22.37 16.96
C GLU A 206 -12.45 23.66 17.08
N PRO A 207 -13.55 23.80 16.33
CA PRO A 207 -14.40 25.00 16.42
C PRO A 207 -14.92 25.18 17.85
N GLU A 208 -14.87 26.41 18.35
CA GLU A 208 -15.44 26.81 19.64
C GLU A 208 -16.92 26.36 19.70
N GLY A 209 -17.19 25.33 20.50
CA GLY A 209 -18.50 24.66 20.57
C GLY A 209 -18.49 23.15 20.39
N ALA A 210 -17.36 22.53 20.06
CA ALA A 210 -17.18 21.07 20.12
C ALA A 210 -17.00 20.56 21.56
N ASP A 211 -17.89 20.98 22.47
CA ASP A 211 -17.96 20.42 23.80
C ASP A 211 -18.62 19.04 23.72
N LYS A 212 -17.77 18.02 23.63
CA LYS A 212 -17.93 16.75 24.34
C LYS A 212 -16.60 16.02 24.26
N LYS A 213 -16.02 15.73 25.43
CA LYS A 213 -15.17 14.55 25.62
C LYS A 213 -15.98 13.33 25.18
N GLU A 214 -16.04 13.04 23.88
CA GLU A 214 -16.59 11.79 23.40
C GLU A 214 -15.74 10.68 24.01
N SER A 215 -16.40 9.80 24.76
CA SER A 215 -15.74 8.70 25.45
C SER A 215 -14.90 7.90 24.46
N PHE A 216 -13.73 7.47 24.91
CA PHE A 216 -12.80 6.60 24.19
C PHE A 216 -13.50 5.47 23.42
N TRP A 217 -14.49 4.85 24.05
CA TRP A 217 -15.32 3.79 23.48
C TRP A 217 -16.20 4.26 22.32
N ILE A 218 -16.69 5.50 22.34
CA ILE A 218 -17.51 6.07 21.26
C ILE A 218 -16.65 6.29 20.01
N LYS A 219 -15.38 6.66 20.15
CA LYS A 219 -14.46 6.83 19.01
C LYS A 219 -13.99 5.51 18.41
N ILE A 220 -13.72 4.49 19.24
CA ILE A 220 -13.49 3.12 18.76
C ILE A 220 -14.74 2.57 18.08
N LEU A 221 -15.90 2.76 18.71
CA LEU A 221 -17.19 2.39 18.15
C LEU A 221 -17.48 3.20 16.88
N ALA A 222 -16.91 4.39 16.70
CA ALA A 222 -17.07 5.17 15.48
C ALA A 222 -16.44 4.49 14.25
N THR A 223 -15.32 3.77 14.41
CA THR A 223 -14.73 2.95 13.33
C THR A 223 -15.69 1.85 12.90
N PHE A 224 -16.31 1.15 13.85
CA PHE A 224 -17.33 0.12 13.59
C PHE A 224 -18.67 0.69 13.12
N ARG A 225 -19.07 1.85 13.64
CA ARG A 225 -20.27 2.57 13.22
C ARG A 225 -20.12 3.07 11.78
N ASN A 226 -18.89 3.39 11.36
CA ASN A 226 -18.63 3.74 9.96
C ASN A 226 -18.84 2.54 9.02
N LEU A 227 -18.68 1.29 9.48
CA LEU A 227 -19.08 0.10 8.72
C LEU A 227 -20.60 -0.03 8.55
N GLN A 228 -21.41 0.74 9.29
CA GLN A 228 -22.86 0.82 9.02
C GLN A 228 -23.17 1.75 7.83
N ASP A 229 -22.22 2.60 7.42
CA ASP A 229 -22.37 3.37 6.18
C ASP A 229 -22.22 2.42 4.99
N LYS A 230 -23.31 2.27 4.23
CA LYS A 230 -23.34 1.43 3.02
C LYS A 230 -22.20 1.77 2.06
N ARG A 231 -21.78 3.04 2.00
CA ARG A 231 -20.69 3.49 1.12
C ARG A 231 -19.33 2.94 1.56
N GLN A 232 -19.09 2.87 2.87
CA GLN A 232 -17.87 2.27 3.40
C GLN A 232 -17.79 0.79 3.06
N VAL A 233 -18.88 0.05 3.28
CA VAL A 233 -18.95 -1.40 3.00
C VAL A 233 -18.69 -1.70 1.52
N LEU A 234 -19.27 -0.92 0.62
CA LEU A 234 -19.09 -1.08 -0.82
C LEU A 234 -17.66 -0.75 -1.29
N LEU A 235 -16.92 0.09 -0.56
CA LEU A 235 -15.53 0.43 -0.87
C LEU A 235 -14.52 -0.59 -0.34
N ILE A 236 -14.91 -1.51 0.54
CA ILE A 236 -14.00 -2.51 1.15
C ILE A 236 -13.23 -3.31 0.08
N PRO A 237 -13.86 -3.84 -0.99
CA PRO A 237 -13.10 -4.65 -1.95
C PRO A 237 -12.09 -3.83 -2.75
N LEU A 238 -12.38 -2.55 -2.99
CA LEU A 238 -11.44 -1.62 -3.64
C LEU A 238 -10.25 -1.29 -2.72
N THR A 239 -10.48 -1.13 -1.42
CA THR A 239 -9.38 -0.89 -0.48
C THR A 239 -8.54 -2.14 -0.25
N MET A 240 -9.17 -3.31 -0.19
CA MET A 240 -8.46 -4.59 -0.15
C MET A 240 -7.59 -4.78 -1.40
N TRP A 241 -8.10 -4.44 -2.59
CA TRP A 241 -7.36 -4.51 -3.86
C TRP A 241 -5.97 -3.85 -3.76
N SER A 242 -5.88 -2.66 -3.15
CA SER A 242 -4.61 -1.94 -2.94
C SER A 242 -3.58 -2.78 -2.15
N GLY A 243 -4.03 -3.54 -1.15
CA GLY A 243 -3.15 -4.45 -0.41
C GLY A 243 -2.75 -5.69 -1.21
N PHE A 244 -3.68 -6.25 -1.98
CA PHE A 244 -3.42 -7.40 -2.84
C PHE A 244 -2.38 -7.08 -3.93
N GLU A 245 -2.53 -5.95 -4.63
CA GLU A 245 -1.64 -5.61 -5.75
C GLU A 245 -0.21 -5.32 -5.28
N GLN A 246 -0.04 -4.61 -4.14
CA GLN A 246 1.26 -4.32 -3.56
C GLN A 246 1.90 -5.57 -2.95
N GLY A 247 1.10 -6.45 -2.33
CA GLY A 247 1.57 -7.74 -1.82
C GLY A 247 2.07 -8.65 -2.93
N PHE A 248 1.32 -8.73 -4.04
CA PHE A 248 1.72 -9.49 -5.23
C PHE A 248 3.02 -8.95 -5.83
N LEU A 249 3.11 -7.64 -6.08
CA LEU A 249 4.30 -7.06 -6.70
C LEU A 249 5.54 -7.24 -5.82
N SER A 250 5.45 -6.92 -4.53
CA SER A 250 6.61 -6.97 -3.63
C SER A 250 7.02 -8.39 -3.21
N GLY A 251 6.06 -9.34 -3.17
CA GLY A 251 6.29 -10.71 -2.73
C GLY A 251 6.43 -11.72 -3.86
N ASP A 252 5.40 -11.87 -4.69
CA ASP A 252 5.32 -12.95 -5.69
C ASP A 252 6.01 -12.55 -7.00
N PHE A 253 5.85 -11.31 -7.48
CA PHE A 253 6.50 -10.88 -8.71
C PHE A 253 8.03 -10.85 -8.59
N THR A 254 8.55 -10.26 -7.52
CA THR A 254 10.00 -10.23 -7.24
C THR A 254 10.60 -11.63 -7.08
N LYS A 255 9.87 -12.58 -6.48
CA LYS A 255 10.31 -13.96 -6.30
C LYS A 255 10.19 -14.78 -7.57
N SER A 256 8.97 -14.93 -8.09
CA SER A 256 8.63 -15.92 -9.11
C SER A 256 8.96 -15.47 -10.54
N TYR A 257 8.99 -14.16 -10.81
CA TYR A 257 9.37 -13.64 -12.12
C TYR A 257 10.83 -13.19 -12.13
N VAL A 258 11.20 -12.24 -11.25
CA VAL A 258 12.52 -11.62 -11.28
C VAL A 258 13.59 -12.56 -10.74
N THR A 259 13.47 -13.01 -9.48
CA THR A 259 14.51 -13.82 -8.83
C THR A 259 14.68 -15.16 -9.54
N CYS A 260 13.59 -15.78 -10.00
CA CYS A 260 13.64 -17.06 -10.72
C CYS A 260 14.41 -16.99 -12.04
N SER A 261 14.35 -15.87 -12.77
CA SER A 261 14.98 -15.72 -14.09
C SER A 261 16.30 -14.94 -14.08
N LEU A 262 16.37 -13.84 -13.33
CA LEU A 262 17.51 -12.90 -13.31
C LEU A 262 18.33 -12.96 -12.01
N GLY A 263 17.82 -13.65 -10.98
CA GLY A 263 18.44 -13.71 -9.66
C GLY A 263 18.12 -12.51 -8.75
N ILE A 264 18.52 -12.62 -7.49
CA ILE A 264 18.16 -11.67 -6.41
C ILE A 264 18.74 -10.26 -6.66
N HIS A 265 19.91 -10.16 -7.30
CA HIS A 265 20.59 -8.89 -7.55
C HIS A 265 19.80 -7.92 -8.43
N PHE A 266 18.88 -8.44 -9.27
CA PHE A 266 18.04 -7.61 -10.14
C PHE A 266 16.77 -7.09 -9.47
N VAL A 267 16.37 -7.63 -8.32
CA VAL A 267 15.13 -7.25 -7.64
C VAL A 267 15.11 -5.76 -7.30
N GLY A 268 16.21 -5.22 -6.78
CA GLY A 268 16.28 -3.81 -6.43
C GLY A 268 16.16 -2.88 -7.65
N TYR A 269 16.83 -3.19 -8.76
CA TYR A 269 16.74 -2.40 -10.00
C TYR A 269 15.32 -2.35 -10.57
N VAL A 270 14.64 -3.50 -10.55
CA VAL A 270 13.24 -3.61 -11.00
C VAL A 270 12.31 -2.77 -10.10
N MET A 271 12.50 -2.84 -8.79
CA MET A 271 11.70 -2.06 -7.82
C MET A 271 12.02 -0.56 -7.84
N ILE A 272 13.22 -0.15 -8.23
CA ILE A 272 13.54 1.26 -8.52
C ILE A 272 12.65 1.79 -9.64
N CYS A 273 12.46 1.01 -10.71
CA CYS A 273 11.63 1.40 -11.83
C CYS A 273 10.17 1.62 -11.40
N PHE A 274 9.61 0.67 -10.63
CA PHE A 274 8.30 0.83 -9.99
C PHE A 274 8.23 2.12 -9.17
N ALA A 275 9.18 2.31 -8.24
CA ALA A 275 9.17 3.44 -7.31
C ALA A 275 9.30 4.80 -8.02
N ALA A 276 10.16 4.89 -9.03
CA ALA A 276 10.38 6.11 -9.80
C ALA A 276 9.12 6.50 -10.60
N VAL A 277 8.52 5.55 -11.31
CA VAL A 277 7.30 5.80 -12.09
C VAL A 277 6.13 6.12 -11.16
N ASN A 278 6.01 5.42 -10.04
CA ASN A 278 4.98 5.67 -9.03
C ASN A 278 5.10 7.08 -8.41
N ALA A 279 6.31 7.50 -8.07
CA ALA A 279 6.58 8.84 -7.52
C ALA A 279 6.20 9.95 -8.52
N ILE A 280 6.64 9.83 -9.77
CA ILE A 280 6.33 10.80 -10.84
C ILE A 280 4.82 10.81 -11.12
N SER A 281 4.21 9.64 -11.25
CA SER A 281 2.78 9.47 -11.52
C SER A 281 1.91 10.03 -10.40
N SER A 282 2.33 9.88 -9.13
CA SER A 282 1.59 10.42 -7.97
C SER A 282 1.43 11.94 -8.03
N LEU A 283 2.45 12.67 -8.49
CA LEU A 283 2.33 14.12 -8.74
C LEU A 283 1.44 14.44 -9.94
N LEU A 284 1.65 13.74 -11.05
CA LEU A 284 0.95 13.99 -12.30
C LEU A 284 -0.56 13.76 -12.13
N PHE A 285 -0.95 12.59 -11.62
CA PHE A 285 -2.36 12.24 -11.41
C PHE A 285 -2.99 13.00 -10.25
N GLY A 286 -2.20 13.39 -9.23
CA GLY A 286 -2.64 14.33 -8.20
C GLY A 286 -3.16 15.64 -8.80
N LYS A 287 -2.45 16.22 -9.78
CA LYS A 287 -2.89 17.42 -10.50
C LYS A 287 -3.96 17.14 -11.56
N LEU A 288 -3.80 16.05 -12.33
CA LEU A 288 -4.68 15.70 -13.45
C LEU A 288 -6.11 15.34 -13.00
N SER A 289 -6.27 14.86 -11.77
CA SER A 289 -7.57 14.55 -11.16
C SER A 289 -8.56 15.73 -11.19
N ARG A 290 -8.06 16.97 -11.18
CA ARG A 290 -8.87 18.20 -11.26
C ARG A 290 -9.55 18.39 -12.62
N TYR A 291 -8.95 17.88 -13.69
CA TYR A 291 -9.43 18.09 -15.06
C TYR A 291 -10.23 16.89 -15.58
N THR A 292 -9.76 15.67 -15.29
CA THR A 292 -10.33 14.44 -15.84
C THR A 292 -11.40 13.80 -14.95
N GLY A 293 -11.41 14.17 -13.66
CA GLY A 293 -12.26 13.56 -12.65
C GLY A 293 -11.77 12.18 -12.19
N ARG A 294 -12.16 11.81 -10.97
CA ARG A 294 -11.68 10.61 -10.28
C ARG A 294 -12.08 9.29 -10.96
N MET A 295 -13.30 9.21 -11.47
CA MET A 295 -13.84 8.02 -12.13
C MET A 295 -12.99 7.57 -13.32
N PHE A 296 -12.55 8.52 -14.15
CA PHE A 296 -11.72 8.24 -15.32
C PHE A 296 -10.37 7.64 -14.91
N LEU A 297 -9.73 8.22 -13.89
CA LEU A 297 -8.43 7.75 -13.39
C LEU A 297 -8.53 6.33 -12.84
N PHE A 298 -9.56 6.00 -12.04
CA PHE A 298 -9.73 4.64 -11.54
C PHE A 298 -9.99 3.62 -12.65
N PHE A 299 -10.75 3.99 -13.69
CA PHE A 299 -10.95 3.12 -14.83
C PHE A 299 -9.65 2.88 -15.62
N LEU A 300 -8.83 3.93 -15.81
CA LEU A 300 -7.51 3.82 -16.43
C LEU A 300 -6.59 2.87 -15.64
N ALA A 301 -6.54 3.02 -14.32
CA ALA A 301 -5.75 2.14 -13.46
C ALA A 301 -6.24 0.70 -13.50
N ALA A 302 -7.56 0.48 -13.49
CA ALA A 302 -8.18 -0.83 -13.59
C ALA A 302 -7.83 -1.54 -14.91
N LEU A 303 -8.00 -0.83 -16.03
CA LEU A 303 -7.70 -1.36 -17.36
C LEU A 303 -6.22 -1.73 -17.48
N THR A 304 -5.34 -0.87 -16.95
CA THR A 304 -3.89 -1.06 -16.96
C THR A 304 -3.49 -2.30 -16.17
N ASN A 305 -3.96 -2.45 -14.93
CA ASN A 305 -3.66 -3.63 -14.11
C ASN A 305 -4.32 -4.91 -14.66
N PHE A 306 -5.54 -4.82 -15.20
CA PHE A 306 -6.19 -5.94 -15.87
C PHE A 306 -5.34 -6.47 -17.03
N ALA A 307 -4.91 -5.58 -17.93
CA ALA A 307 -4.05 -5.93 -19.06
C ALA A 307 -2.70 -6.51 -18.60
N ALA A 308 -2.08 -5.91 -17.57
CA ALA A 308 -0.82 -6.38 -17.01
C ALA A 308 -0.94 -7.79 -16.42
N ILE A 309 -2.01 -8.07 -15.67
CA ILE A 309 -2.23 -9.40 -15.08
C ILE A 309 -2.46 -10.46 -16.16
N ILE A 310 -3.26 -10.15 -17.18
CA ILE A 310 -3.48 -11.06 -18.31
C ILE A 310 -2.14 -11.33 -19.02
N ALA A 311 -1.32 -10.31 -19.24
CA ALA A 311 0.00 -10.50 -19.84
C ALA A 311 0.92 -11.36 -18.95
N LEU A 312 0.92 -11.16 -17.62
CA LEU A 312 1.70 -11.98 -16.68
C LEU A 312 1.25 -13.45 -16.64
N LEU A 313 -0.03 -13.74 -16.87
CA LEU A 313 -0.53 -15.12 -16.95
C LEU A 313 0.07 -15.89 -18.14
N PHE A 314 0.31 -15.22 -19.26
CA PHE A 314 0.82 -15.85 -20.49
C PHE A 314 2.32 -15.69 -20.68
N TRP A 315 2.94 -14.69 -20.06
CA TRP A 315 4.36 -14.42 -20.22
C TRP A 315 5.20 -15.37 -19.37
N ILE A 316 6.06 -16.14 -20.06
CA ILE A 316 7.10 -16.96 -19.42
C ILE A 316 8.36 -16.10 -19.36
N PRO A 317 8.88 -15.80 -18.16
CA PRO A 317 10.00 -14.87 -18.02
C PRO A 317 11.27 -15.48 -18.64
N ASN A 318 11.89 -14.72 -19.53
CA ASN A 318 13.10 -15.12 -20.25
C ASN A 318 14.18 -14.04 -20.08
N PRO A 319 15.41 -14.38 -19.63
CA PRO A 319 16.49 -13.40 -19.44
C PRO A 319 16.83 -12.54 -20.67
N ASN A 320 16.61 -13.06 -21.88
CA ASN A 320 16.84 -12.32 -23.12
C ASN A 320 15.89 -11.12 -23.31
N GLU A 321 14.75 -11.13 -22.61
CA GLU A 321 13.73 -10.07 -22.66
C GLU A 321 13.84 -9.13 -21.46
N LEU A 322 15.06 -8.71 -21.11
CA LEU A 322 15.35 -7.92 -19.91
C LEU A 322 14.42 -6.70 -19.74
N PHE A 323 14.07 -6.02 -20.84
CA PHE A 323 13.16 -4.87 -20.84
C PHE A 323 11.78 -5.17 -20.21
N VAL A 324 11.24 -6.37 -20.41
CA VAL A 324 9.89 -6.75 -19.95
C VAL A 324 9.82 -6.77 -18.42
N PHE A 325 10.93 -7.17 -17.76
CA PHE A 325 11.03 -7.16 -16.29
C PHE A 325 10.93 -5.76 -15.68
N PHE A 326 11.29 -4.70 -16.42
CA PHE A 326 11.18 -3.31 -15.98
C PHE A 326 9.85 -2.68 -16.39
N LEU A 327 9.32 -3.09 -17.55
CA LEU A 327 8.06 -2.58 -18.09
C LEU A 327 6.87 -2.87 -17.17
N PHE A 328 6.74 -4.11 -16.69
CA PHE A 328 5.65 -4.50 -15.79
C PHE A 328 5.60 -3.64 -14.51
N PRO A 329 6.69 -3.53 -13.72
CA PRO A 329 6.71 -2.66 -12.54
C PRO A 329 6.52 -1.18 -12.86
N ALA A 330 7.00 -0.67 -14.00
CA ALA A 330 6.74 0.71 -14.40
C ALA A 330 5.24 0.96 -14.57
N ILE A 331 4.57 0.10 -15.34
CA ILE A 331 3.12 0.17 -15.57
C ILE A 331 2.34 -0.03 -14.25
N TRP A 332 2.76 -0.98 -13.43
CA TRP A 332 2.17 -1.23 -12.11
C TRP A 332 2.33 -0.03 -11.17
N GLY A 333 3.48 0.64 -11.21
CA GLY A 333 3.76 1.85 -10.43
C GLY A 333 2.89 3.03 -10.83
N MET A 334 2.61 3.19 -12.13
CA MET A 334 1.65 4.18 -12.61
C MET A 334 0.24 3.92 -12.07
N ALA A 335 -0.22 2.66 -12.09
CA ALA A 335 -1.53 2.28 -11.58
C ALA A 335 -1.62 2.43 -10.04
N ASP A 336 -0.62 1.95 -9.29
CA ASP A 336 -0.53 2.08 -7.83
C ASP A 336 -0.58 3.55 -7.39
N ALA A 337 0.11 4.44 -8.11
CA ALA A 337 0.03 5.88 -7.87
C ALA A 337 -1.40 6.42 -7.93
N ILE A 338 -2.21 5.93 -8.89
CA ILE A 338 -3.61 6.31 -9.00
C ILE A 338 -4.41 5.72 -7.83
N TRP A 339 -4.28 4.42 -7.56
CA TRP A 339 -5.00 3.76 -6.46
C TRP A 339 -4.74 4.45 -5.13
N GLN A 340 -3.47 4.74 -4.81
CA GLN A 340 -3.10 5.37 -3.56
C GLN A 340 -3.56 6.82 -3.47
N THR A 341 -3.26 7.66 -4.47
CA THR A 341 -3.59 9.10 -4.40
C THR A 341 -5.09 9.34 -4.46
N GLN A 342 -5.80 8.64 -5.35
CA GLN A 342 -7.23 8.88 -5.57
C GLN A 342 -8.09 8.25 -4.48
N THR A 343 -7.73 7.08 -3.94
CA THR A 343 -8.50 6.45 -2.85
C THR A 343 -8.35 7.25 -1.55
N ASN A 344 -7.14 7.71 -1.20
CA ASN A 344 -6.96 8.59 -0.05
C ASN A 344 -7.75 9.91 -0.19
N SER A 345 -7.79 10.49 -1.40
CA SER A 345 -8.64 11.65 -1.71
C SER A 345 -10.13 11.33 -1.60
N LEU A 346 -10.57 10.17 -2.07
CA LEU A 346 -11.97 9.71 -1.97
C LEU A 346 -12.40 9.61 -0.52
N TYR A 347 -11.61 8.94 0.33
CA TYR A 347 -11.88 8.81 1.76
C TYR A 347 -11.92 10.17 2.47
N GLY A 348 -11.00 11.08 2.14
CA GLY A 348 -10.98 12.43 2.70
C GLY A 348 -12.22 13.27 2.35
N VAL A 349 -12.80 13.07 1.16
CA VAL A 349 -14.01 13.78 0.72
C VAL A 349 -15.29 13.12 1.23
N LEU A 350 -15.36 11.78 1.22
CA LEU A 350 -16.58 11.03 1.55
C LEU A 350 -16.88 11.05 3.06
N PHE A 351 -15.83 11.04 3.88
CA PHE A 351 -15.91 10.98 5.34
C PHE A 351 -15.39 12.27 6.01
N ASP A 352 -15.66 13.43 5.41
CA ASP A 352 -15.19 14.74 5.89
C ASP A 352 -15.57 15.03 7.36
N LYS A 353 -16.73 14.52 7.83
CA LYS A 353 -17.17 14.66 9.23
C LYS A 353 -16.44 13.74 10.21
N ASN A 354 -15.97 12.58 9.75
CA ASN A 354 -15.34 11.54 10.59
C ASN A 354 -14.03 11.04 9.93
N LYS A 355 -13.11 11.96 9.61
CA LYS A 355 -11.90 11.66 8.82
C LYS A 355 -11.05 10.56 9.45
N GLU A 356 -10.84 10.61 10.76
CA GLU A 356 -10.05 9.62 11.51
C GLU A 356 -10.61 8.20 11.32
N ALA A 357 -11.91 8.03 11.50
CA ALA A 357 -12.57 6.72 11.34
C ALA A 357 -12.59 6.23 9.89
N GLY A 358 -12.68 7.15 8.91
CA GLY A 358 -12.58 6.82 7.49
C GLY A 358 -11.19 6.29 7.13
N PHE A 359 -10.13 7.03 7.46
CA PHE A 359 -8.76 6.61 7.19
C PHE A 359 -8.32 5.37 7.99
N ALA A 360 -8.81 5.21 9.22
CA ALA A 360 -8.61 4.00 10.00
C ALA A 360 -9.19 2.77 9.28
N ASN A 361 -10.44 2.86 8.79
CA ASN A 361 -11.04 1.77 8.01
C ASN A 361 -10.31 1.53 6.69
N TYR A 362 -9.89 2.58 5.97
CA TYR A 362 -9.07 2.42 4.77
C TYR A 362 -7.84 1.55 5.05
N ARG A 363 -7.08 1.92 6.07
CA ARG A 363 -5.82 1.24 6.41
C ARG A 363 -6.05 -0.18 6.94
N LEU A 364 -7.16 -0.41 7.65
CA LEU A 364 -7.59 -1.72 8.12
C LEU A 364 -7.80 -2.67 6.94
N TRP A 365 -8.64 -2.29 5.98
CA TRP A 365 -9.00 -3.14 4.84
C TRP A 365 -7.86 -3.29 3.83
N GLU A 366 -7.03 -2.27 3.64
CA GLU A 366 -5.78 -2.37 2.87
C GLU A 366 -4.83 -3.41 3.51
N SER A 367 -4.66 -3.36 4.84
CA SER A 367 -3.82 -4.31 5.57
C SER A 367 -4.38 -5.73 5.55
N PHE A 368 -5.71 -5.87 5.55
CA PHE A 368 -6.35 -7.17 5.37
C PHE A 368 -6.06 -7.77 3.99
N GLY A 369 -6.03 -6.95 2.93
CA GLY A 369 -5.55 -7.36 1.61
C GLY A 369 -4.12 -7.89 1.63
N PHE A 370 -3.20 -7.19 2.31
CA PHE A 370 -1.81 -7.66 2.49
C PHE A 370 -1.73 -8.99 3.23
N VAL A 371 -2.45 -9.14 4.36
CA VAL A 371 -2.46 -10.38 5.15
C VAL A 371 -2.90 -11.56 4.30
N ILE A 372 -3.95 -11.38 3.49
CA ILE A 372 -4.44 -12.45 2.61
C ILE A 372 -3.37 -12.75 1.55
N ALA A 373 -2.85 -11.74 0.85
CA ALA A 373 -1.84 -11.89 -0.20
C ALA A 373 -0.59 -12.65 0.29
N TYR A 374 -0.03 -12.28 1.45
CA TYR A 374 1.11 -12.98 2.02
C TYR A 374 0.74 -14.33 2.63
N GLY A 375 -0.45 -14.44 3.22
CA GLY A 375 -0.94 -15.65 3.88
C GLY A 375 -1.02 -16.86 2.94
N TYR A 376 -1.55 -16.67 1.72
CA TYR A 376 -1.61 -17.76 0.73
C TYR A 376 -0.36 -17.84 -0.17
N SER A 377 0.60 -16.91 -0.05
CA SER A 377 1.76 -16.83 -0.95
C SER A 377 2.58 -18.15 -0.97
N SER A 378 2.68 -18.84 0.15
CA SER A 378 3.42 -20.12 0.24
C SER A 378 2.61 -21.36 -0.16
N PHE A 379 1.29 -21.24 -0.36
CA PHE A 379 0.40 -22.41 -0.53
C PHE A 379 -0.23 -22.51 -1.92
N LEU A 380 -0.40 -21.39 -2.62
CA LEU A 380 -1.03 -21.35 -3.94
C LEU A 380 0.01 -21.18 -5.05
N CYS A 381 -0.27 -21.76 -6.22
CA CYS A 381 0.44 -21.46 -7.46
C CYS A 381 0.23 -20.00 -7.88
N VAL A 382 1.24 -19.38 -8.49
CA VAL A 382 1.18 -17.98 -8.93
C VAL A 382 0.02 -17.72 -9.90
N SER A 383 -0.28 -18.64 -10.81
CA SER A 383 -1.45 -18.56 -11.69
C SER A 383 -2.77 -18.40 -10.92
N ALA A 384 -2.98 -19.18 -9.85
CA ALA A 384 -4.16 -19.05 -9.00
C ALA A 384 -4.20 -17.67 -8.30
N LYS A 385 -3.05 -17.16 -7.86
CA LYS A 385 -2.95 -15.81 -7.26
C LYS A 385 -3.34 -14.72 -8.25
N LEU A 386 -2.91 -14.82 -9.51
CA LEU A 386 -3.27 -13.89 -10.58
C LEU A 386 -4.77 -13.90 -10.88
N TYR A 387 -5.43 -15.07 -10.86
CA TYR A 387 -6.89 -15.14 -10.98
C TYR A 387 -7.61 -14.51 -9.79
N ILE A 388 -7.11 -14.70 -8.56
CA ILE A 388 -7.65 -14.04 -7.36
C ILE A 388 -7.53 -12.52 -7.50
N LEU A 389 -6.36 -12.01 -7.93
CA LEU A 389 -6.15 -10.59 -8.22
C LEU A 389 -7.19 -10.07 -9.22
N LEU A 390 -7.36 -10.73 -10.37
CA LEU A 390 -8.37 -10.32 -11.37
C LEU A 390 -9.78 -10.27 -10.78
N ALA A 391 -10.18 -11.28 -10.01
CA ALA A 391 -11.50 -11.34 -9.40
C ALA A 391 -11.72 -10.18 -8.42
N VAL A 392 -10.74 -9.90 -7.55
CA VAL A 392 -10.81 -8.79 -6.59
C VAL A 392 -10.85 -7.43 -7.31
N LEU A 393 -10.08 -7.24 -8.37
CA LEU A 393 -10.08 -6.01 -9.17
C LEU A 393 -11.45 -5.74 -9.81
N ILE A 394 -12.00 -6.73 -10.51
CA ILE A 394 -13.29 -6.60 -11.20
C ILE A 394 -14.40 -6.32 -10.18
N PHE A 395 -14.40 -7.06 -9.07
CA PHE A 395 -15.39 -6.88 -8.01
C PHE A 395 -15.27 -5.50 -7.35
N GLY A 396 -14.05 -5.06 -7.03
CA GLY A 396 -13.78 -3.74 -6.44
C GLY A 396 -14.24 -2.59 -7.33
N ILE A 397 -13.96 -2.65 -8.63
CA ILE A 397 -14.36 -1.59 -9.58
C ILE A 397 -15.87 -1.56 -9.81
N THR A 398 -16.51 -2.72 -9.84
CA THR A 398 -17.98 -2.81 -9.97
C THR A 398 -18.67 -2.13 -8.80
N LEU A 399 -18.24 -2.41 -7.57
CA LEU A 399 -18.81 -1.79 -6.37
C LEU A 399 -18.46 -0.31 -6.25
N TYR A 400 -17.24 0.09 -6.62
CA TYR A 400 -16.86 1.50 -6.67
C TYR A 400 -17.76 2.29 -7.63
N THR A 401 -18.00 1.76 -8.82
CA THR A 401 -18.89 2.39 -9.81
C THR A 401 -20.30 2.55 -9.27
N PHE A 402 -20.78 1.57 -8.50
CA PHE A 402 -22.07 1.64 -7.82
C PHE A 402 -22.11 2.73 -6.72
N VAL A 403 -21.04 2.89 -5.93
CA VAL A 403 -20.92 3.99 -4.94
C VAL A 403 -21.00 5.35 -5.61
N GLU A 404 -20.29 5.54 -6.71
CA GLU A 404 -20.27 6.80 -7.45
C GLU A 404 -21.61 7.09 -8.12
N TYR A 405 -22.32 6.06 -8.58
CA TYR A 405 -23.70 6.19 -9.05
C TYR A 405 -24.64 6.69 -7.94
N ILE A 406 -24.56 6.09 -6.74
CA ILE A 406 -25.36 6.52 -5.57
C ILE A 406 -25.06 7.97 -5.19
N GLU A 407 -23.78 8.36 -5.13
CA GLU A 407 -23.37 9.71 -4.78
C GLU A 407 -23.80 10.74 -5.83
N LYS A 408 -23.71 10.41 -7.13
CA LYS A 408 -24.25 11.27 -8.21
C LYS A 408 -25.76 11.45 -8.08
N LYS A 409 -26.53 10.37 -7.85
CA LYS A 409 -27.99 10.43 -7.67
C LYS A 409 -28.39 11.29 -6.46
N LYS A 410 -27.57 11.31 -5.40
CA LYS A 410 -27.78 12.12 -4.20
C LYS A 410 -27.50 13.62 -4.41
N LYS A 411 -26.57 13.96 -5.30
CA LYS A 411 -26.24 15.36 -5.67
C LYS A 411 -27.15 15.94 -6.75
N MET A 412 -27.91 15.11 -7.47
CA MET A 412 -28.90 15.59 -8.46
C MET A 412 -30.03 16.41 -7.79
N PRO A 413 -30.46 17.53 -8.40
CA PRO A 413 -31.64 18.28 -7.98
C PRO A 413 -32.88 17.36 -7.89
N SER A 414 -33.77 17.63 -6.93
CA SER A 414 -34.97 16.82 -6.68
C SER A 414 -35.83 16.59 -7.93
N THR A 415 -35.88 17.57 -8.83
CA THR A 415 -36.62 17.52 -10.09
C THR A 415 -36.08 16.48 -11.09
N GLU A 416 -34.76 16.33 -11.19
CA GLU A 416 -34.13 15.33 -12.06
C GLU A 416 -34.16 13.92 -11.46
N ARG A 417 -34.02 13.82 -10.13
CA ARG A 417 -34.15 12.55 -9.41
C ARG A 417 -35.53 11.93 -9.58
N ASN A 418 -36.59 12.75 -9.54
CA ASN A 418 -37.96 12.29 -9.75
C ASN A 418 -38.18 11.83 -11.21
N ARG A 419 -37.60 12.51 -12.21
CA ARG A 419 -37.67 12.06 -13.63
C ARG A 419 -36.96 10.73 -13.87
N LEU A 420 -35.79 10.50 -13.25
CA LEU A 420 -35.07 9.22 -13.33
C LEU A 420 -35.85 8.09 -12.64
N GLY A 421 -36.44 8.35 -11.47
CA GLY A 421 -37.29 7.38 -10.78
C GLY A 421 -38.54 6.99 -11.57
N ILE A 422 -39.18 7.94 -12.26
CA ILE A 422 -40.33 7.68 -13.15
C ILE A 422 -39.91 6.84 -14.37
N LYS A 423 -38.72 7.08 -14.95
CA LYS A 423 -38.20 6.25 -16.05
C LYS A 423 -37.86 4.82 -15.59
N GLU A 424 -37.25 4.66 -14.41
CA GLU A 424 -36.99 3.34 -13.82
C GLU A 424 -38.30 2.58 -13.55
N TRP A 425 -39.34 3.27 -13.05
CA TRP A 425 -40.67 2.69 -12.82
C TRP A 425 -41.40 2.28 -14.12
N HIS A 426 -41.37 3.13 -15.16
CA HIS A 426 -41.95 2.78 -16.46
C HIS A 426 -41.21 1.62 -17.13
N CYS A 427 -39.88 1.53 -17.00
CA CYS A 427 -39.09 0.44 -17.54
C CYS A 427 -39.35 -0.90 -16.82
N GLN A 428 -39.75 -0.87 -15.54
CA GLN A 428 -40.22 -2.06 -14.82
C GLN A 428 -41.64 -2.48 -15.23
N GLN A 429 -42.54 -1.52 -15.52
CA GLN A 429 -43.89 -1.85 -16.01
C GLN A 429 -43.91 -2.37 -17.45
N THR A 430 -42.91 -2.10 -18.28
CA THR A 430 -42.83 -2.66 -19.64
C THR A 430 -42.23 -4.06 -19.71
N LYS A 431 -41.74 -4.59 -18.58
CA LYS A 431 -41.15 -5.94 -18.46
C LYS A 431 -42.04 -6.94 -17.71
N MET A 432 -43.22 -6.51 -17.23
CA MET A 432 -44.35 -7.38 -16.90
C MET A 432 -45.29 -7.37 -18.10
#